data_AF-A0A8J2HWQ7-F1
#
_entry.id   AF-A0A8J2HWQ7-F1
#
_cell.length_a   1.000
_cell.length_b   1.000
_cell.length_c   1.000
_cell.angle_alpha   90.00
_cell.angle_beta   90.00
_cell.angle_gamma   90.00
#
_symmetry.space_group_name_H-M   'P 1'
#
loop_
_entity.id
_entity.type
_entity.pdbx_description
1 polymer ?
#
loop_
_entity_poly.entity_id
_entity_poly.type
_entity_poly.pdbx_seq_one_letter_code
_entity_poly.pdbx_strand_id
1 'polypeptide(L)'
;MAPPAPTHDYYVTLEVLPTALRDEIKASYRRLARLHHPDKNIGCRYATAKTQLTQINAAWEVLGDADKRGEYDRSRPQLKAPSFGSRPSPQPTSTPQSNYQPPPRPDTTAQDEARAQAESDRKRRDWLDFERSHEEQIRRSQNIIKPLEAEVDRLNATIDNNRTKLANDVPYAWNFFAFLSKRLSEQEKSEIRLASINADNAIRIKQIPLDKARAQLKQLEDQLTRRKVQEDKRIAAEKAHKASMERLARERAKEAQRQEWARQQAERNKAAQEAAERFRQEQAKQARESAERERKERAAWEARLTVTTDFGGTKLKVITSVRTVPDHYSSLQSNVLAAIL
;
A
#
# COMPACT_ATOMS: atom_id res chain seq x y z
N MET A 1 55.25 30.13 -1.19
CA MET A 1 54.43 30.18 0.05
C MET A 1 53.13 29.45 -0.27
N ALA A 2 53.00 28.18 0.12
CA ALA A 2 51.79 27.40 -0.13
C ALA A 2 50.61 28.03 0.64
N PRO A 3 49.41 28.15 0.05
CA PRO A 3 48.26 28.68 0.76
C PRO A 3 47.96 27.81 2.00
N PRO A 4 47.50 28.42 3.12
CA PRO A 4 47.22 27.67 4.36
C PRO A 4 46.18 26.59 4.07
N ALA A 5 46.49 25.34 4.40
CA ALA A 5 45.58 24.21 4.22
C ALA A 5 44.26 24.52 4.98
N PRO A 6 43.12 24.64 4.28
CA PRO A 6 41.87 24.89 4.95
C PRO A 6 41.45 23.63 5.70
N THR A 7 41.17 23.78 6.98
CA THR A 7 40.48 22.79 7.84
C THR A 7 39.02 22.56 7.41
N HIS A 8 38.62 23.08 6.25
CA HIS A 8 37.27 23.08 5.71
C HIS A 8 37.28 22.40 4.34
N ASP A 9 36.38 21.44 4.17
CA ASP A 9 36.22 20.65 2.96
C ASP A 9 35.72 21.51 1.79
N TYR A 10 36.42 21.48 0.65
CA TYR A 10 36.08 22.27 -0.54
C TYR A 10 34.70 21.89 -1.11
N TYR A 11 34.28 20.64 -0.95
CA TYR A 11 32.94 20.20 -1.36
C TYR A 11 31.85 20.90 -0.54
N VAL A 12 32.09 21.05 0.77
CA VAL A 12 31.19 21.76 1.68
C VAL A 12 31.15 23.26 1.36
N THR A 13 32.30 23.86 1.05
CA THR A 13 32.39 25.28 0.66
C THR A 13 31.61 25.60 -0.62
N LEU A 14 31.59 24.67 -1.59
CA LEU A 14 30.80 24.81 -2.81
C LEU A 14 29.37 24.25 -2.70
N GLU A 15 28.94 23.79 -1.52
CA GLU A 15 27.62 23.19 -1.27
C GLU A 15 27.29 22.03 -2.24
N VAL A 16 28.29 21.21 -2.57
CA VAL A 16 28.18 20.09 -3.51
C VAL A 16 28.62 18.78 -2.86
N LEU A 17 28.06 17.67 -3.35
CA LEU A 17 28.46 16.33 -2.92
C LEU A 17 29.82 15.95 -3.53
N PRO A 18 30.62 15.09 -2.88
CA PRO A 18 31.84 14.53 -3.48
C PRO A 18 31.59 13.76 -4.79
N THR A 19 30.36 13.27 -4.98
CA THR A 19 29.89 12.58 -6.19
C THR A 19 29.37 13.52 -7.28
N ALA A 20 29.37 14.84 -7.06
CA ALA A 20 28.80 15.81 -7.99
C ALA A 20 29.57 15.86 -9.31
N LEU A 21 28.81 16.06 -10.40
CA LEU A 21 29.35 16.23 -11.75
C LEU A 21 29.98 17.62 -11.91
N ARG A 22 30.93 17.75 -12.83
CA ARG A 22 31.64 19.03 -13.08
C ARG A 22 30.69 20.18 -13.39
N ASP A 23 29.61 19.92 -14.11
CA ASP A 23 28.60 20.92 -14.44
C ASP A 23 27.84 21.42 -13.21
N GLU A 24 27.59 20.56 -12.23
CA GLU A 24 26.95 20.91 -10.96
C GLU A 24 27.88 21.77 -10.10
N ILE A 25 29.18 21.44 -10.06
CA ILE A 25 30.21 22.24 -9.37
C ILE A 25 30.30 23.64 -10.01
N LYS A 26 30.31 23.71 -11.34
CA LYS A 26 30.32 24.98 -12.09
C LYS A 26 29.06 25.81 -11.85
N ALA A 27 27.90 25.16 -11.80
CA ALA A 27 26.63 25.82 -11.52
C ALA A 27 26.60 26.39 -10.09
N SER A 28 27.07 25.62 -9.11
CA SER A 28 27.14 26.06 -7.71
C SER A 28 28.12 27.23 -7.52
N TYR A 29 29.31 27.15 -8.12
CA TYR A 29 30.28 28.24 -8.13
C TYR A 29 29.66 29.55 -8.66
N ARG A 30 28.99 29.51 -9.81
CA ARG A 30 28.32 30.69 -10.40
C ARG A 30 27.17 31.23 -9.54
N ARG A 31 26.52 30.39 -8.74
CA ARG A 31 25.47 30.80 -7.80
C ARG A 31 26.11 31.54 -6.61
N LEU A 32 27.10 30.93 -5.99
CA LEU A 32 27.78 31.45 -4.79
C LEU A 32 28.60 32.72 -5.09
N ALA A 33 29.28 32.79 -6.23
CA ALA A 33 30.03 33.98 -6.65
C ALA A 33 29.12 35.20 -6.84
N ARG A 34 27.90 35.02 -7.37
CA ARG A 34 26.91 36.12 -7.49
C ARG A 34 26.34 36.56 -6.15
N LEU A 35 26.26 35.65 -5.18
CA LEU A 35 25.72 35.91 -3.84
C LEU A 35 26.72 36.69 -2.98
N HIS A 36 28.01 36.33 -3.08
CA HIS A 36 29.09 36.92 -2.28
C HIS A 36 29.91 37.99 -3.02
N HIS A 37 29.45 38.47 -4.19
CA HIS A 37 30.16 39.49 -4.95
C HIS A 37 30.29 40.82 -4.16
N PRO A 38 31.46 41.48 -4.16
CA PRO A 38 31.69 42.73 -3.42
C PRO A 38 30.79 43.88 -3.87
N ASP A 39 30.40 43.91 -5.14
CA ASP A 39 29.52 44.93 -5.73
C ASP A 39 28.10 44.93 -5.14
N LYS A 40 27.61 43.76 -4.68
CA LYS A 40 26.26 43.62 -4.10
C LYS A 40 26.24 43.67 -2.57
N ASN A 41 27.41 43.61 -1.93
CA ASN A 41 27.54 43.50 -0.48
C ASN A 41 28.44 44.63 0.06
N ILE A 42 27.88 45.85 0.14
CA ILE A 42 28.56 47.06 0.62
C ILE A 42 28.31 47.25 2.14
N GLY A 43 29.24 47.87 2.87
CA GLY A 43 29.10 48.18 4.31
C GLY A 43 29.57 47.05 5.23
N CYS A 44 28.92 46.84 6.39
CA CYS A 44 29.34 45.86 7.42
C CYS A 44 29.40 44.40 6.94
N ARG A 45 28.82 44.08 5.76
CA ARG A 45 28.83 42.73 5.17
C ARG A 45 29.94 42.51 4.15
N TYR A 46 30.68 43.56 3.77
CA TYR A 46 31.75 43.51 2.76
C TYR A 46 32.89 42.60 3.19
N ALA A 47 33.37 42.71 4.44
CA ALA A 47 34.47 41.90 4.95
C ALA A 47 34.13 40.40 4.92
N THR A 48 32.93 40.02 5.37
CA THR A 48 32.46 38.63 5.37
C THR A 48 32.25 38.11 3.95
N ALA A 49 31.66 38.92 3.06
CA ALA A 49 31.45 38.53 1.65
C ALA A 49 32.78 38.32 0.92
N LYS A 50 33.78 39.18 1.16
CA LYS A 50 35.13 39.04 0.58
C LYS A 50 35.82 37.76 1.05
N THR A 51 35.75 37.44 2.35
CA THR A 51 36.36 36.21 2.88
C THR A 51 35.69 34.96 2.32
N GLN A 52 34.36 34.94 2.24
CA GLN A 52 33.60 33.83 1.67
C GLN A 52 33.89 33.66 0.17
N LEU A 53 33.94 34.76 -0.59
CA LEU A 53 34.26 34.72 -2.01
C LEU A 53 35.67 34.18 -2.28
N THR A 54 36.65 34.53 -1.44
CA THR A 54 38.01 33.98 -1.53
C THR A 54 38.02 32.47 -1.29
N GLN A 55 37.25 31.97 -0.32
CA GLN A 55 37.12 30.53 -0.05
C GLN A 55 36.42 29.78 -1.20
N ILE A 56 35.36 30.37 -1.76
CA ILE A 56 34.64 29.82 -2.93
C ILE A 56 35.57 29.75 -4.16
N ASN A 57 36.39 30.77 -4.40
CA ASN A 57 37.35 30.77 -5.50
C ASN A 57 38.45 29.73 -5.30
N ALA A 58 38.98 29.59 -4.09
CA ALA A 58 39.96 28.56 -3.77
C ALA A 58 39.40 27.14 -3.95
N ALA A 59 38.14 26.91 -3.54
CA ALA A 59 37.47 25.62 -3.74
C ALA A 59 37.24 25.32 -5.23
N TRP A 60 36.87 26.32 -6.04
CA TRP A 60 36.70 26.16 -7.49
C TRP A 60 38.01 25.88 -8.21
N GLU A 61 39.12 26.48 -7.79
CA GLU A 61 40.44 26.23 -8.38
C GLU A 61 40.90 24.78 -8.20
N VAL A 62 40.51 24.14 -7.10
CA VAL A 62 40.84 22.74 -6.80
C VAL A 62 39.82 21.77 -7.40
N LEU A 63 38.51 22.05 -7.29
CA LEU A 63 37.45 21.13 -7.72
C LEU A 63 37.01 21.29 -9.18
N GLY A 64 37.33 22.43 -9.82
CA GLY A 64 36.94 22.73 -11.21
C GLY A 64 37.81 22.05 -12.26
N ASP A 65 39.03 21.66 -11.87
CA ASP A 65 40.00 20.91 -12.67
C ASP A 65 39.98 19.43 -12.28
N ALA A 66 39.91 18.53 -13.27
CA ALA A 66 39.81 17.10 -13.02
C ALA A 66 41.08 16.54 -12.37
N ASP A 67 42.26 17.05 -12.74
CA ASP A 67 43.53 16.56 -12.22
C ASP A 67 43.73 16.99 -10.77
N LYS A 68 43.48 18.28 -10.48
CA LYS A 68 43.53 18.84 -9.12
C LYS A 68 42.47 18.25 -8.19
N ARG A 69 41.27 17.95 -8.70
CA ARG A 69 40.22 17.26 -7.94
C ARG A 69 40.68 15.84 -7.57
N GLY A 70 41.28 15.12 -8.52
CA GLY A 70 41.80 13.78 -8.26
C GLY A 70 42.95 13.77 -7.25
N GLU A 71 43.80 14.79 -7.22
CA GLU A 71 44.83 14.96 -6.17
C GLU A 71 44.22 15.29 -4.81
N TYR A 72 43.24 16.19 -4.78
CA TYR A 72 42.54 16.56 -3.57
C TYR A 72 41.81 15.36 -2.95
N ASP A 73 41.07 14.60 -3.75
CA ASP A 73 40.34 13.40 -3.32
C ASP A 73 41.28 12.30 -2.78
N ARG A 74 42.52 12.22 -3.28
CA ARG A 74 43.58 11.31 -2.78
C ARG A 74 44.19 11.79 -1.46
N SER A 75 44.38 13.10 -1.30
CA SER A 75 44.98 13.70 -0.10
C SER A 75 44.00 13.86 1.07
N ARG A 76 42.69 13.88 0.79
CA ARG A 76 41.65 14.06 1.79
C ARG A 76 41.63 12.82 2.69
N PRO A 77 41.77 12.97 4.03
CA PRO A 77 41.50 11.88 4.95
C PRO A 77 40.06 11.44 4.69
N GLN A 78 39.89 10.23 4.15
CA GLN A 78 38.60 9.62 3.99
C GLN A 78 38.01 9.52 5.40
N LEU A 79 37.22 10.51 5.81
CA LEU A 79 36.22 10.36 6.85
C LEU A 79 35.32 9.26 6.31
N LYS A 80 35.68 8.02 6.64
CA LYS A 80 34.85 6.85 6.44
C LYS A 80 33.50 7.26 6.99
N ALA A 81 32.54 7.49 6.10
CA ALA A 81 31.15 7.29 6.44
C ALA A 81 31.09 5.94 7.19
N PRO A 82 30.25 5.79 8.24
CA PRO A 82 30.06 4.48 8.84
C PRO A 82 29.77 3.52 7.68
N SER A 83 30.73 2.63 7.46
CA SER A 83 30.56 1.51 6.56
C SER A 83 29.42 0.72 7.17
N PHE A 84 28.21 0.94 6.67
CA PHE A 84 27.16 -0.05 6.79
C PHE A 84 27.76 -1.29 6.16
N GLY A 85 28.22 -2.19 7.02
CA GLY A 85 29.09 -3.29 6.65
C GLY A 85 28.55 -3.97 5.41
N SER A 86 29.36 -3.94 4.35
CA SER A 86 29.30 -4.96 3.32
C SER A 86 29.35 -6.30 4.03
N ARG A 87 28.18 -6.91 4.16
CA ARG A 87 28.02 -8.30 4.59
C ARG A 87 28.92 -9.12 3.66
N PRO A 88 29.89 -9.90 4.18
CA PRO A 88 30.68 -10.74 3.31
C PRO A 88 29.72 -11.71 2.61
N SER A 89 29.76 -11.73 1.27
CA SER A 89 29.17 -12.81 0.49
C SER A 89 29.81 -14.11 0.97
N PRO A 90 29.03 -15.12 1.43
CA PRO A 90 29.62 -16.39 1.81
C PRO A 90 30.18 -17.07 0.57
N GLN A 91 31.46 -17.41 0.61
CA GLN A 91 32.07 -18.35 -0.32
C GLN A 91 31.38 -19.72 -0.19
N PRO A 92 31.25 -20.51 -1.26
CA PRO A 92 30.69 -21.85 -1.18
C PRO A 92 31.74 -22.78 -0.56
N THR A 93 31.75 -22.88 0.77
CA THR A 93 32.39 -24.02 1.44
C THR A 93 31.42 -25.18 1.41
N SER A 94 31.82 -26.21 0.66
CA SER A 94 31.19 -27.52 0.61
C SER A 94 31.27 -28.19 1.97
N THR A 95 30.26 -27.97 2.81
CA THR A 95 30.00 -28.76 4.02
C THR A 95 28.76 -29.62 3.75
N PRO A 96 28.78 -30.94 4.04
CA PRO A 96 27.62 -31.81 3.82
C PRO A 96 26.42 -31.27 4.60
N GLN A 97 25.32 -30.97 3.90
CA GLN A 97 24.09 -30.49 4.52
C GLN A 97 23.58 -31.51 5.52
N SER A 98 23.81 -31.25 6.80
CA SER A 98 22.98 -31.79 7.87
C SER A 98 21.54 -31.34 7.61
N ASN A 99 20.61 -32.28 7.62
CA ASN A 99 19.18 -32.10 7.38
C ASN A 99 18.51 -31.35 8.54
N TYR A 100 19.00 -30.15 8.85
CA TYR A 100 18.42 -29.25 9.83
C TYR A 100 17.22 -28.56 9.19
N GLN A 101 16.06 -29.20 9.36
CA GLN A 101 14.79 -28.57 9.11
C GLN A 101 14.56 -27.57 10.25
N PRO A 102 14.48 -26.25 9.98
CA PRO A 102 14.15 -25.30 11.02
C PRO A 102 12.81 -25.70 11.67
N PRO A 103 12.66 -25.55 13.01
CA PRO A 103 11.40 -25.91 13.66
C PRO A 103 10.24 -25.18 12.96
N PRO A 104 9.06 -25.82 12.83
CA PRO A 104 7.91 -25.17 12.23
C PRO A 104 7.63 -23.85 12.96
N ARG A 105 7.56 -22.76 12.19
CA ARG A 105 7.26 -21.43 12.74
C ARG A 105 5.90 -21.47 13.46
N PRO A 106 5.78 -20.95 14.69
CA PRO A 106 4.48 -20.80 15.34
C PRO A 106 3.63 -19.77 14.56
N ASP A 107 2.38 -20.14 14.23
CA ASP A 107 1.30 -19.37 13.61
C ASP A 107 1.69 -18.06 12.89
N THR A 108 2.13 -18.18 11.63
CA THR A 108 2.62 -17.06 10.80
C THR A 108 1.58 -15.99 10.53
N THR A 109 0.28 -16.34 10.54
CA THR A 109 -0.80 -15.41 10.20
C THR A 109 -0.89 -14.22 11.16
N ALA A 110 -0.81 -14.44 12.48
CA ALA A 110 -0.98 -13.37 13.45
C ALA A 110 0.21 -12.38 13.46
N GLN A 111 1.43 -12.88 13.25
CA GLN A 111 2.63 -12.03 13.16
C GLN A 111 2.64 -11.22 11.86
N ASP A 112 2.24 -11.83 10.75
CA ASP A 112 2.16 -11.15 9.45
C ASP A 112 1.03 -10.11 9.44
N GLU A 113 -0.11 -10.40 10.07
CA GLU A 113 -1.19 -9.43 10.32
C GLU A 113 -0.72 -8.26 11.19
N ALA A 114 -0.01 -8.53 12.29
CA ALA A 114 0.54 -7.49 13.16
C ALA A 114 1.55 -6.59 12.43
N ARG A 115 2.40 -7.17 11.57
CA ARG A 115 3.33 -6.40 10.72
C ARG A 115 2.59 -5.56 9.70
N ALA A 116 1.59 -6.12 9.01
CA ALA A 116 0.77 -5.38 8.05
C ALA A 116 0.03 -4.21 8.72
N GLN A 117 -0.49 -4.41 9.94
CA GLN A 117 -1.12 -3.37 10.72
C GLN A 117 -0.11 -2.27 11.12
N ALA A 118 1.07 -2.65 11.60
CA ALA A 118 2.13 -1.69 11.94
C ALA A 118 2.59 -0.86 10.73
N GLU A 119 2.68 -1.47 9.54
CA GLU A 119 2.98 -0.76 8.29
C GLU A 119 1.88 0.22 7.90
N SER A 120 0.61 -0.18 8.02
CA SER A 120 -0.55 0.69 7.79
C SER A 120 -0.53 1.90 8.74
N ASP A 121 -0.27 1.66 10.03
CA ASP A 121 -0.21 2.71 11.05
C ASP A 121 1.00 3.63 10.86
N ARG A 122 2.12 3.10 10.39
CA ARG A 122 3.28 3.92 9.97
C ARG A 122 2.90 4.82 8.80
N LYS A 123 2.32 4.28 7.73
CA LYS A 123 1.88 5.07 6.56
C LYS A 123 0.89 6.18 6.96
N ARG A 124 -0.05 5.85 7.87
CA ARG A 124 -1.00 6.83 8.42
C ARG A 124 -0.28 7.97 9.16
N ARG A 125 0.70 7.66 10.01
CA ARG A 125 1.50 8.68 10.71
C ARG A 125 2.30 9.53 9.73
N ASP A 126 2.98 8.91 8.77
CA ASP A 126 3.73 9.61 7.73
C ASP A 126 2.83 10.55 6.91
N TRP A 127 1.57 10.15 6.65
CA TRP A 127 0.55 10.99 6.01
C TRP A 127 0.15 12.18 6.90
N LEU A 128 -0.19 11.95 8.16
CA LEU A 128 -0.60 13.01 9.09
C LEU A 128 0.52 14.02 9.35
N ASP A 129 1.77 13.56 9.45
CA ASP A 129 2.94 14.41 9.61
C ASP A 129 3.17 15.27 8.36
N PHE A 130 2.98 14.69 7.16
CA PHE A 130 3.01 15.44 5.90
C PHE A 130 1.93 16.51 5.84
N GLU A 131 0.68 16.16 6.16
CA GLU A 131 -0.47 17.07 6.14
C GLU A 131 -0.23 18.24 7.09
N ARG A 132 0.13 17.96 8.34
CA ARG A 132 0.47 18.97 9.35
C ARG A 132 1.62 19.87 8.88
N SER A 133 2.67 19.30 8.30
CA SER A 133 3.80 20.07 7.78
C SER A 133 3.39 21.01 6.63
N HIS A 134 2.52 20.55 5.73
CA HIS A 134 2.05 21.35 4.60
C HIS A 134 1.09 22.44 5.02
N GLU A 135 0.16 22.14 5.94
CA GLU A 135 -0.75 23.14 6.52
C GLU A 135 0.02 24.25 7.24
N GLU A 136 1.05 23.89 8.00
CA GLU A 136 1.93 24.86 8.66
C GLU A 136 2.70 25.71 7.64
N GLN A 137 3.20 25.12 6.55
CA GLN A 137 3.86 25.87 5.48
C GLN A 137 2.90 26.80 4.72
N ILE A 138 1.67 26.34 4.47
CA ILE A 138 0.59 27.15 3.88
C ILE A 138 0.29 28.34 4.79
N ARG A 139 0.11 28.09 6.10
CA ARG A 139 -0.13 29.14 7.10
C ARG A 139 1.00 30.17 7.14
N ARG A 140 2.25 29.72 7.15
CA ARG A 140 3.44 30.60 7.10
C ARG A 140 3.46 31.44 5.83
N SER A 141 3.15 30.84 4.68
CA SER A 141 3.08 31.54 3.40
C SER A 141 1.98 32.60 3.40
N GLN A 142 0.79 32.26 3.91
CA GLN A 142 -0.33 33.20 4.05
C GLN A 142 0.01 34.38 4.99
N ASN A 143 0.75 34.13 6.07
CA ASN A 143 1.20 35.18 6.99
C ASN A 143 2.19 36.17 6.34
N ILE A 144 2.90 35.76 5.29
CA ILE A 144 3.78 36.65 4.50
C ILE A 144 2.98 37.38 3.42
N ILE A 145 2.05 36.68 2.76
CA ILE A 145 1.27 37.22 1.63
C ILE A 145 0.32 38.33 2.11
N LYS A 146 -0.49 38.08 3.15
CA LYS A 146 -1.51 39.03 3.62
C LYS A 146 -0.99 40.44 3.91
N PRO A 147 0.11 40.65 4.67
CA PRO A 147 0.63 42.00 4.90
C PRO A 147 1.23 42.62 3.64
N LEU A 148 1.81 41.83 2.73
CA LEU A 148 2.32 42.35 1.45
C LEU A 148 1.18 42.83 0.54
N GLU A 149 0.08 42.08 0.48
CA GLU A 149 -1.13 42.47 -0.25
C GLU A 149 -1.72 43.76 0.31
N ALA A 150 -1.91 43.82 1.64
CA ALA A 150 -2.42 45.02 2.30
C ALA A 150 -1.54 46.26 2.03
N GLU A 151 -0.22 46.09 1.95
CA GLU A 151 0.70 47.18 1.64
C GLU A 151 0.60 47.63 0.17
N VAL A 152 0.48 46.69 -0.77
CA VAL A 152 0.24 46.99 -2.19
C VAL A 152 -1.09 47.73 -2.36
N ASP A 153 -2.15 47.28 -1.68
CA ASP A 153 -3.46 47.92 -1.72
C ASP A 153 -3.42 49.36 -1.17
N ARG A 154 -2.68 49.59 -0.08
CA ARG A 154 -2.47 50.95 0.47
C ARG A 154 -1.74 51.87 -0.51
N LEU A 155 -0.72 51.36 -1.20
CA LEU A 155 0.03 52.12 -2.21
C LEU A 155 -0.86 52.45 -3.41
N ASN A 156 -1.66 51.48 -3.89
CA ASN A 156 -2.65 51.71 -4.95
C ASN A 156 -3.68 52.79 -4.55
N ALA A 157 -4.23 52.70 -3.34
CA ALA A 157 -5.16 53.72 -2.84
C ALA A 157 -4.52 55.12 -2.75
N THR A 158 -3.23 55.19 -2.45
CA THR A 158 -2.47 56.46 -2.45
C THR A 158 -2.35 57.03 -3.87
N ILE A 159 -2.05 56.19 -4.86
CA ILE A 159 -1.98 56.59 -6.28
C ILE A 159 -3.35 57.07 -6.75
N ASP A 160 -4.43 56.35 -6.43
CA ASP A 160 -5.78 56.73 -6.82
C ASP A 160 -6.21 58.06 -6.22
N ASN A 161 -5.94 58.28 -4.92
CA ASN A 161 -6.21 59.56 -4.25
C ASN A 161 -5.38 60.71 -4.85
N ASN A 162 -4.12 60.45 -5.18
CA ASN A 162 -3.27 61.45 -5.84
C ASN A 162 -3.80 61.78 -7.24
N ARG A 163 -4.26 60.77 -7.99
CA ARG A 163 -4.87 60.93 -9.31
C ARG A 163 -6.17 61.75 -9.23
N THR A 164 -7.02 61.52 -8.24
CA THR A 164 -8.26 62.30 -8.07
C THR A 164 -7.96 63.75 -7.68
N LYS A 165 -6.99 64.01 -6.81
CA LYS A 165 -6.55 65.38 -6.48
C LYS A 165 -6.07 66.15 -7.70
N LEU A 166 -5.27 65.52 -8.56
CA LEU A 166 -4.81 66.10 -9.82
C LEU A 166 -5.95 66.28 -10.82
N ALA A 167 -6.87 65.33 -10.92
CA ALA A 167 -8.00 65.39 -11.84
C ALA A 167 -9.04 66.46 -11.45
N ASN A 168 -9.17 66.77 -10.16
CA ASN A 168 -10.07 67.81 -9.67
C ASN A 168 -9.49 69.23 -9.82
N ASP A 169 -8.19 69.37 -10.08
CA ASP A 169 -7.54 70.67 -10.38
C ASP A 169 -7.68 71.03 -11.86
N VAL A 170 -8.90 71.31 -12.31
CA VAL A 170 -9.20 71.68 -13.71
C VAL A 170 -9.51 73.18 -13.80
N PRO A 171 -8.93 73.93 -14.76
CA PRO A 171 -9.16 75.38 -14.86
C PRO A 171 -10.61 75.80 -15.12
N TYR A 172 -11.47 74.95 -15.72
CA TYR A 172 -12.80 75.34 -16.22
C TYR A 172 -13.88 74.22 -16.22
N ALA A 173 -13.75 73.14 -15.45
CA ALA A 173 -14.74 72.07 -15.50
C ALA A 173 -16.00 72.40 -14.69
N TRP A 174 -17.09 72.89 -15.32
CA TRP A 174 -18.53 72.96 -14.90
C TRP A 174 -18.91 73.25 -13.42
N ASN A 175 -17.94 73.54 -12.55
CA ASN A 175 -18.07 73.79 -11.14
C ASN A 175 -18.28 75.29 -10.97
N PHE A 176 -19.54 75.67 -10.79
CA PHE A 176 -19.96 77.07 -10.58
C PHE A 176 -19.25 77.76 -9.40
N PHE A 177 -18.61 76.99 -8.51
CA PHE A 177 -17.85 77.47 -7.34
C PHE A 177 -16.32 77.30 -7.47
N ALA A 178 -15.77 77.08 -8.68
CA ALA A 178 -14.33 76.85 -8.87
C ALA A 178 -13.42 77.98 -8.35
N PHE A 179 -13.96 79.20 -8.15
CA PHE A 179 -13.22 80.32 -7.56
C PHE A 179 -13.05 80.24 -6.04
N LEU A 180 -13.87 79.44 -5.33
CA LEU A 180 -13.79 79.21 -3.88
C LEU A 180 -12.94 77.99 -3.50
N SER A 181 -12.65 77.10 -4.44
CA SER A 181 -11.81 75.92 -4.20
C SER A 181 -10.34 76.29 -4.15
N LYS A 182 -9.63 75.81 -3.12
CA LYS A 182 -8.18 75.97 -2.98
C LYS A 182 -7.48 75.30 -4.16
N ARG A 183 -6.90 76.10 -5.06
CA ARG A 183 -6.15 75.64 -6.22
C ARG A 183 -4.82 75.04 -5.76
N LEU A 184 -4.39 73.93 -6.37
CA LEU A 184 -3.07 73.38 -6.10
C LEU A 184 -2.00 74.24 -6.76
N SER A 185 -0.96 74.57 -6.00
CA SER A 185 0.27 75.16 -6.52
C SER A 185 1.04 74.16 -7.39
N GLU A 186 1.89 74.65 -8.30
CA GLU A 186 2.75 73.77 -9.11
C GLU A 186 3.72 72.94 -8.25
N GLN A 187 4.12 73.46 -7.08
CA GLN A 187 4.92 72.72 -6.12
C GLN A 187 4.14 71.52 -5.56
N GLU A 188 2.90 71.72 -5.08
CA GLU A 188 2.04 70.63 -4.60
C GLU A 188 1.76 69.58 -5.69
N LYS A 189 1.56 70.00 -6.94
CA LYS A 189 1.37 69.06 -8.07
C LYS A 189 2.62 68.21 -8.30
N SER A 190 3.81 68.82 -8.25
CA SER A 190 5.07 68.09 -8.41
C SER A 190 5.30 67.08 -7.29
N GLU A 191 4.97 67.44 -6.05
CA GLU A 191 5.05 66.56 -4.89
C GLU A 191 4.09 65.38 -5.02
N ILE A 192 2.84 65.62 -5.44
CA ILE A 192 1.85 64.55 -5.66
C ILE A 192 2.30 63.59 -6.79
N ARG A 193 2.82 64.12 -7.90
CA ARG A 193 3.36 63.30 -8.99
C ARG A 193 4.54 62.44 -8.52
N LEU A 194 5.46 63.03 -7.76
CA LEU A 194 6.61 62.32 -7.19
C LEU A 194 6.18 61.23 -6.20
N ALA A 195 5.19 61.52 -5.33
CA ALA A 195 4.62 60.54 -4.42
C ALA A 195 3.97 59.37 -5.17
N SER A 196 3.27 59.65 -6.29
CA SER A 196 2.73 58.59 -7.17
C SER A 196 3.85 57.72 -7.76
N ILE A 197 4.91 58.33 -8.31
CA ILE A 197 6.04 57.59 -8.88
C ILE A 197 6.75 56.73 -7.83
N ASN A 198 6.95 57.26 -6.62
CA ASN A 198 7.55 56.51 -5.52
C ASN A 198 6.67 55.34 -5.08
N ALA A 199 5.35 55.53 -5.02
CA ALA A 199 4.40 54.45 -4.72
C ALA A 199 4.40 53.36 -5.80
N ASP A 200 4.38 53.73 -7.08
CA ASP A 200 4.47 52.79 -8.21
C ASP A 200 5.77 51.96 -8.17
N ASN A 201 6.90 52.61 -7.91
CA ASN A 201 8.18 51.92 -7.74
C ASN A 201 8.16 50.96 -6.55
N ALA A 202 7.58 51.36 -5.43
CA ALA A 202 7.44 50.51 -4.25
C ALA A 202 6.54 49.29 -4.52
N ILE A 203 5.44 49.45 -5.27
CA ILE A 203 4.58 48.35 -5.70
C ILE A 203 5.38 47.36 -6.54
N ARG A 204 6.09 47.82 -7.58
CA ARG A 204 6.89 46.94 -8.45
C ARG A 204 7.92 46.13 -7.68
N ILE A 205 8.59 46.74 -6.69
CA ILE A 205 9.56 46.05 -5.84
C ILE A 205 8.89 44.98 -4.96
N LYS A 206 7.71 45.26 -4.40
CA LYS A 206 6.96 44.34 -3.52
C LYS A 206 6.21 43.25 -4.29
N GLN A 207 5.85 43.49 -5.55
CA GLN A 207 5.11 42.54 -6.36
C GLN A 207 5.92 41.26 -6.62
N ILE A 208 7.23 41.38 -6.82
CA ILE A 208 8.12 40.23 -7.07
C ILE A 208 8.08 39.19 -5.94
N PRO A 209 8.36 39.54 -4.66
CA PRO A 209 8.26 38.57 -3.57
C PRO A 209 6.83 38.12 -3.30
N LEU A 210 5.82 38.97 -3.53
CA LEU A 210 4.41 38.62 -3.39
C LEU A 210 4.00 37.51 -4.39
N ASP A 211 4.33 37.68 -5.67
CA ASP A 211 4.03 36.70 -6.71
C ASP A 211 4.76 35.39 -6.45
N LYS A 212 6.01 35.46 -5.98
CA LYS A 212 6.77 34.27 -5.58
C LYS A 212 6.10 33.54 -4.41
N ALA A 213 5.67 34.27 -3.37
CA ALA A 213 4.99 33.68 -2.23
C ALA A 213 3.64 33.05 -2.63
N ARG A 214 2.87 33.71 -3.49
CA ARG A 214 1.61 33.18 -4.06
C ARG A 214 1.85 31.91 -4.88
N ALA A 215 2.89 31.90 -5.72
CA ALA A 215 3.26 30.70 -6.50
C ALA A 215 3.65 29.53 -5.58
N GLN A 216 4.41 29.80 -4.51
CA GLN A 216 4.77 28.79 -3.51
C GLN A 216 3.54 28.27 -2.76
N LEU A 217 2.63 29.15 -2.33
CA LEU A 217 1.38 28.78 -1.68
C LEU A 217 0.56 27.84 -2.58
N LYS A 218 0.37 28.22 -3.85
CA LYS A 218 -0.33 27.40 -4.83
C LYS A 218 0.32 26.03 -5.01
N GLN A 219 1.66 26.00 -5.09
CA GLN A 219 2.39 24.73 -5.21
C GLN A 219 2.16 23.82 -3.99
N LEU A 220 2.15 24.37 -2.77
CA LEU A 220 1.89 23.60 -1.54
C LEU A 220 0.46 23.06 -1.51
N GLU A 221 -0.53 23.87 -1.90
CA GLU A 221 -1.94 23.46 -1.98
C GLU A 221 -2.14 22.36 -3.04
N ASP A 222 -1.52 22.49 -4.21
CA ASP A 222 -1.54 21.49 -5.27
C ASP A 222 -0.90 20.17 -4.80
N GLN A 223 0.24 20.23 -4.09
CA GLN A 223 0.91 19.06 -3.54
C GLN A 223 0.04 18.36 -2.49
N LEU A 224 -0.58 19.11 -1.58
CA LEU A 224 -1.49 18.58 -0.57
C LEU A 224 -2.68 17.88 -1.24
N THR A 225 -3.31 18.53 -2.21
CA THR A 225 -4.47 18.00 -2.94
C THR A 225 -4.13 16.72 -3.69
N ARG A 226 -3.01 16.70 -4.42
CA ARG A 226 -2.56 15.51 -5.16
C ARG A 226 -2.32 14.33 -4.23
N ARG A 227 -1.67 14.56 -3.08
CA ARG A 227 -1.37 13.50 -2.13
C ARG A 227 -2.61 13.01 -1.38
N LYS A 228 -3.58 13.89 -1.07
CA LYS A 228 -4.92 13.51 -0.56
C LYS A 228 -5.61 12.52 -1.52
N VAL A 229 -5.66 12.86 -2.81
CA VAL A 229 -6.26 11.98 -3.84
C VAL A 229 -5.53 10.64 -3.93
N GLN A 230 -4.20 10.61 -3.81
CA GLN A 230 -3.44 9.35 -3.80
C GLN A 230 -3.74 8.51 -2.56
N GLU A 231 -3.86 9.13 -1.40
CA GLU A 231 -4.15 8.47 -0.13
C GLU A 231 -5.58 7.90 -0.11
N ASP A 232 -6.56 8.65 -0.62
CA ASP A 232 -7.93 8.16 -0.77
C ASP A 232 -8.00 6.93 -1.69
N LYS A 233 -7.23 6.94 -2.79
CA LYS A 233 -7.09 5.78 -3.68
C LYS A 233 -6.45 4.59 -2.97
N ARG A 234 -5.42 4.81 -2.15
CA ARG A 234 -4.77 3.76 -1.35
C ARG A 234 -5.76 3.12 -0.38
N ILE A 235 -6.48 3.95 0.38
CA ILE A 235 -7.49 3.49 1.35
C ILE A 235 -8.62 2.74 0.64
N ALA A 236 -9.08 3.22 -0.51
CA ALA A 236 -10.08 2.54 -1.32
C ALA A 236 -9.59 1.17 -1.82
N ALA A 237 -8.34 1.08 -2.27
CA ALA A 237 -7.73 -0.17 -2.71
C ALA A 237 -7.57 -1.19 -1.56
N GLU A 238 -7.15 -0.74 -0.37
CA GLU A 238 -7.05 -1.60 0.82
C GLU A 238 -8.42 -2.13 1.25
N LYS A 239 -9.45 -1.28 1.24
CA LYS A 239 -10.83 -1.70 1.50
C LYS A 239 -11.33 -2.70 0.47
N ALA A 240 -11.05 -2.47 -0.81
CA ALA A 240 -11.43 -3.38 -1.89
C ALA A 240 -10.74 -4.75 -1.75
N HIS A 241 -9.44 -4.76 -1.42
CA HIS A 241 -8.68 -5.99 -1.17
C HIS A 241 -9.23 -6.76 0.04
N LYS A 242 -9.52 -6.07 1.16
CA LYS A 242 -10.15 -6.70 2.32
C LYS A 242 -11.51 -7.31 1.96
N ALA A 243 -12.35 -6.57 1.22
CA ALA A 243 -13.64 -7.07 0.76
C ALA A 243 -13.52 -8.25 -0.23
N SER A 244 -12.47 -8.33 -1.05
CA SER A 244 -12.22 -9.51 -1.88
C SER A 244 -11.76 -10.72 -1.06
N MET A 245 -10.93 -10.51 -0.04
CA MET A 245 -10.49 -11.57 0.86
C MET A 245 -11.66 -12.14 1.68
N GLU A 246 -12.54 -11.29 2.20
CA GLU A 246 -13.76 -11.72 2.90
C GLU A 246 -14.70 -12.49 1.97
N ARG A 247 -14.84 -12.06 0.70
CA ARG A 247 -15.62 -12.80 -0.31
C ARG A 247 -15.03 -14.20 -0.56
N LEU A 248 -13.72 -14.29 -0.74
CA LEU A 248 -13.04 -15.57 -0.92
C LEU A 248 -13.19 -16.49 0.31
N ALA A 249 -13.09 -15.93 1.52
CA ALA A 249 -13.30 -16.68 2.76
C ALA A 249 -14.73 -17.21 2.86
N ARG A 250 -15.74 -16.41 2.48
CA ARG A 250 -17.15 -16.85 2.43
C ARG A 250 -17.36 -17.97 1.41
N GLU A 251 -16.77 -17.88 0.23
CA GLU A 251 -16.87 -18.94 -0.78
C GLU A 251 -16.20 -20.23 -0.31
N ARG A 252 -15.01 -20.16 0.28
CA ARG A 252 -14.34 -21.33 0.90
C ARG A 252 -15.17 -21.94 2.02
N ALA A 253 -15.82 -21.13 2.86
CA ALA A 253 -16.71 -21.61 3.91
C ALA A 253 -17.94 -22.34 3.34
N LYS A 254 -18.54 -21.81 2.27
CA LYS A 254 -19.64 -22.48 1.56
C LYS A 254 -19.16 -23.80 0.93
N GLU A 255 -17.97 -23.83 0.33
CA GLU A 255 -17.39 -25.04 -0.23
C GLU A 255 -17.13 -26.11 0.85
N ALA A 256 -16.58 -25.71 1.99
CA ALA A 256 -16.39 -26.60 3.13
C ALA A 256 -17.72 -27.18 3.61
N GLN A 257 -18.76 -26.35 3.78
CA GLN A 257 -20.11 -26.83 4.11
C GLN A 257 -20.67 -27.80 3.07
N ARG A 258 -20.49 -27.52 1.77
CA ARG A 258 -20.90 -28.44 0.69
C ARG A 258 -20.16 -29.77 0.78
N GLN A 259 -18.86 -29.76 1.06
CA GLN A 259 -18.06 -30.97 1.21
C GLN A 259 -18.48 -31.77 2.45
N GLU A 260 -18.74 -31.11 3.58
CA GLU A 260 -19.24 -31.75 4.80
C GLU A 260 -20.61 -32.39 4.58
N TRP A 261 -21.53 -31.68 3.93
CA TRP A 261 -22.84 -32.23 3.57
C TRP A 261 -22.68 -33.46 2.67
N ALA A 262 -21.83 -33.40 1.65
CA ALA A 262 -21.55 -34.53 0.76
C ALA A 262 -20.93 -35.74 1.53
N ARG A 263 -20.00 -35.49 2.45
CA ARG A 263 -19.44 -36.53 3.33
C ARG A 263 -20.52 -37.19 4.19
N GLN A 264 -21.38 -36.40 4.83
CA GLN A 264 -22.49 -36.93 5.63
C GLN A 264 -23.47 -37.75 4.79
N GLN A 265 -23.78 -37.31 3.57
CA GLN A 265 -24.62 -38.08 2.65
C GLN A 265 -23.96 -39.40 2.24
N ALA A 266 -22.65 -39.40 1.96
CA ALA A 266 -21.92 -40.61 1.63
C ALA A 266 -21.92 -41.61 2.79
N GLU A 267 -21.67 -41.15 4.02
CA GLU A 267 -21.74 -41.98 5.23
C GLU A 267 -23.15 -42.55 5.46
N ARG A 268 -24.19 -41.74 5.27
CA ARG A 268 -25.59 -42.20 5.37
C ARG A 268 -25.91 -43.27 4.31
N ASN A 269 -25.47 -43.06 3.07
CA ASN A 269 -25.67 -44.03 1.99
C ASN A 269 -24.92 -45.34 2.27
N LYS A 270 -23.68 -45.25 2.75
CA LYS A 270 -22.88 -46.41 3.14
C LYS A 270 -23.55 -47.18 4.29
N ALA A 271 -23.97 -46.48 5.35
CA ALA A 271 -24.69 -47.10 6.47
C ALA A 271 -26.00 -47.77 6.01
N ALA A 272 -26.72 -47.19 5.07
CA ALA A 272 -27.92 -47.79 4.49
C ALA A 272 -27.62 -49.06 3.69
N GLN A 273 -26.52 -49.07 2.91
CA GLN A 273 -26.06 -50.27 2.19
C GLN A 273 -25.68 -51.39 3.16
N GLU A 274 -24.89 -51.09 4.19
CA GLU A 274 -24.51 -52.05 5.22
C GLU A 274 -25.72 -52.60 5.97
N ALA A 275 -26.71 -51.75 6.30
CA ALA A 275 -27.95 -52.19 6.92
C ALA A 275 -28.76 -53.13 6.01
N ALA A 276 -28.84 -52.83 4.71
CA ALA A 276 -29.50 -53.68 3.72
C ALA A 276 -28.77 -55.02 3.54
N GLU A 277 -27.44 -55.04 3.61
CA GLU A 277 -26.64 -56.27 3.60
C GLU A 277 -26.87 -57.11 4.86
N ARG A 278 -26.84 -56.50 6.05
CA ARG A 278 -27.14 -57.20 7.31
C ARG A 278 -28.54 -57.79 7.28
N PHE A 279 -29.54 -57.04 6.80
CA PHE A 279 -30.90 -57.55 6.66
C PHE A 279 -30.97 -58.74 5.69
N ARG A 280 -30.28 -58.67 4.54
CA ARG A 280 -30.18 -59.79 3.59
C ARG A 280 -29.49 -61.02 4.21
N GLN A 281 -28.43 -60.81 4.98
CA GLN A 281 -27.74 -61.89 5.68
C GLN A 281 -28.64 -62.55 6.73
N GLU A 282 -29.39 -61.76 7.49
CA GLU A 282 -30.32 -62.27 8.50
C GLU A 282 -31.47 -63.06 7.83
N GLN A 283 -32.05 -62.54 6.75
CA GLN A 283 -33.06 -63.26 5.96
C GLN A 283 -32.51 -64.58 5.40
N ALA A 284 -31.29 -64.58 4.86
CA ALA A 284 -30.63 -65.78 4.37
C ALA A 284 -30.35 -66.79 5.51
N LYS A 285 -29.98 -66.30 6.69
CA LYS A 285 -29.79 -67.13 7.88
C LYS A 285 -31.10 -67.75 8.33
N GLN A 286 -32.18 -66.97 8.44
CA GLN A 286 -33.51 -67.46 8.78
C GLN A 286 -34.00 -68.50 7.76
N ALA A 287 -33.79 -68.26 6.46
CA ALA A 287 -34.14 -69.22 5.40
C ALA A 287 -33.32 -70.52 5.47
N ARG A 288 -32.03 -70.44 5.85
CA ARG A 288 -31.20 -71.64 6.08
C ARG A 288 -31.68 -72.41 7.30
N GLU A 289 -31.98 -71.72 8.39
CA GLU A 289 -32.50 -72.34 9.62
C GLU A 289 -33.88 -72.98 9.38
N SER A 290 -34.78 -72.33 8.62
CA SER A 290 -36.07 -72.91 8.25
C SER A 290 -35.90 -74.12 7.34
N ALA A 291 -35.05 -74.05 6.31
CA ALA A 291 -34.77 -75.18 5.43
C ALA A 291 -34.11 -76.36 6.18
N GLU A 292 -33.26 -76.08 7.16
CA GLU A 292 -32.67 -77.12 8.00
C GLU A 292 -33.71 -77.76 8.93
N ARG A 293 -34.62 -76.97 9.51
CA ARG A 293 -35.77 -77.48 10.28
C ARG A 293 -36.65 -78.37 9.39
N GLU A 294 -37.04 -77.89 8.21
CA GLU A 294 -37.81 -78.67 7.24
C GLU A 294 -37.10 -79.96 6.85
N ARG A 295 -35.77 -79.92 6.61
CA ARG A 295 -34.98 -81.11 6.28
C ARG A 295 -34.95 -82.10 7.45
N LYS A 296 -34.78 -81.62 8.69
CA LYS A 296 -34.83 -82.45 9.91
C LYS A 296 -36.21 -83.07 10.09
N GLU A 297 -37.28 -82.31 9.87
CA GLU A 297 -38.67 -82.78 9.93
C GLU A 297 -38.96 -83.83 8.86
N ARG A 298 -38.54 -83.60 7.60
CA ARG A 298 -38.64 -84.57 6.51
C ARG A 298 -37.86 -85.84 6.83
N ALA A 299 -36.62 -85.74 7.28
CA ALA A 299 -35.81 -86.90 7.65
C ALA A 299 -36.44 -87.68 8.83
N ALA A 300 -37.01 -86.98 9.82
CA ALA A 300 -37.73 -87.61 10.93
C ALA A 300 -39.02 -88.29 10.46
N TRP A 301 -39.75 -87.70 9.51
CA TRP A 301 -40.93 -88.29 8.90
C TRP A 301 -40.57 -89.53 8.05
N GLU A 302 -39.54 -89.46 7.22
CA GLU A 302 -39.00 -90.60 6.46
C GLU A 302 -38.54 -91.73 7.39
N ALA A 303 -37.88 -91.40 8.51
CA ALA A 303 -37.49 -92.37 9.52
C ALA A 303 -38.71 -93.06 10.16
N ARG A 304 -39.81 -92.32 10.43
CA ARG A 304 -41.07 -92.91 10.93
C ARG A 304 -41.75 -93.83 9.91
N LEU A 305 -41.63 -93.52 8.61
CA LEU A 305 -42.16 -94.36 7.54
C LEU A 305 -41.35 -95.64 7.29
N THR A 306 -40.13 -95.72 7.82
CA THR A 306 -39.26 -96.90 7.66
C THR A 306 -39.56 -97.90 8.77
N VAL A 307 -40.56 -98.77 8.56
CA VAL A 307 -40.84 -99.91 9.45
C VAL A 307 -39.95 -101.08 9.02
N THR A 308 -38.91 -101.37 9.78
CA THR A 308 -38.12 -102.61 9.61
C THR A 308 -38.83 -103.76 10.30
N THR A 309 -39.41 -104.66 9.52
CA THR A 309 -39.94 -105.95 10.01
C THR A 309 -38.92 -107.04 9.68
N ASP A 310 -38.44 -107.77 10.68
CA ASP A 310 -37.45 -108.83 10.53
C ASP A 310 -38.15 -110.19 10.30
N PHE A 311 -37.87 -110.83 9.15
CA PHE A 311 -38.31 -112.19 8.86
C PHE A 311 -37.08 -113.05 8.63
N GLY A 312 -36.73 -113.88 9.63
CA GLY A 312 -35.94 -115.10 9.49
C GLY A 312 -34.70 -114.99 8.57
N GLY A 313 -33.80 -114.06 8.86
CA GLY A 313 -32.45 -114.06 8.27
C GLY A 313 -32.27 -113.31 6.95
N THR A 314 -33.31 -112.65 6.41
CA THR A 314 -33.15 -111.80 5.22
C THR A 314 -33.81 -110.44 5.44
N LYS A 315 -33.00 -109.37 5.50
CA LYS A 315 -33.51 -108.00 5.72
C LYS A 315 -34.09 -107.43 4.44
N LEU A 316 -35.42 -107.30 4.37
CA LEU A 316 -36.13 -106.60 3.29
C LEU A 316 -36.63 -105.24 3.78
N LYS A 317 -36.32 -104.19 3.02
CA LYS A 317 -36.75 -102.82 3.32
C LYS A 317 -38.11 -102.58 2.66
N VAL A 318 -39.19 -102.59 3.44
CA VAL A 318 -40.54 -102.27 2.95
C VAL A 318 -40.75 -100.76 3.07
N ILE A 319 -40.87 -100.08 1.94
CA ILE A 319 -41.24 -98.65 1.91
C ILE A 319 -42.77 -98.59 1.85
N THR A 320 -43.41 -98.29 2.98
CA THR A 320 -44.83 -97.93 3.02
C THR A 320 -45.03 -96.58 2.33
N SER A 321 -45.29 -96.60 1.02
CA SER A 321 -45.68 -95.41 0.28
C SER A 321 -47.16 -95.11 0.58
N VAL A 322 -47.40 -94.29 1.60
CA VAL A 322 -48.67 -93.58 1.74
C VAL A 322 -48.44 -92.18 1.18
N ARG A 323 -48.93 -91.96 -0.04
CA ARG A 323 -48.89 -90.66 -0.70
C ARG A 323 -49.99 -89.78 -0.09
N THR A 324 -49.71 -89.17 1.05
CA THR A 324 -50.47 -88.01 1.53
C THR A 324 -49.51 -86.83 1.57
N VAL A 325 -49.64 -85.96 0.56
CA VAL A 325 -48.95 -84.67 0.51
C VAL A 325 -49.46 -83.83 1.69
N PRO A 326 -48.60 -83.25 2.54
CA PRO A 326 -49.03 -82.29 3.55
C PRO A 326 -49.55 -81.02 2.89
N ASP A 327 -50.72 -80.53 3.31
CA ASP A 327 -51.47 -79.36 2.79
C ASP A 327 -50.77 -77.99 2.97
N HIS A 328 -49.44 -77.94 2.94
CA HIS A 328 -48.67 -76.68 2.94
C HIS A 328 -48.01 -76.39 1.58
N TYR A 329 -48.34 -77.16 0.54
CA TYR A 329 -47.87 -76.97 -0.84
C TYR A 329 -48.99 -76.53 -1.80
N SER A 330 -49.88 -75.63 -1.36
CA SER A 330 -50.93 -75.02 -2.19
C SER A 330 -50.91 -73.49 -2.15
N SER A 331 -49.76 -72.87 -2.40
CA SER A 331 -49.72 -71.52 -2.96
C SER A 331 -48.37 -71.24 -3.62
N LEU A 332 -48.20 -71.69 -4.88
CA LEU A 332 -47.28 -71.13 -5.86
C LEU A 332 -47.52 -71.83 -7.22
N GLN A 333 -48.78 -71.84 -7.67
CA GLN A 333 -49.07 -71.76 -9.10
C GLN A 333 -49.58 -70.35 -9.38
N SER A 334 -48.67 -69.45 -9.72
CA SER A 334 -49.00 -68.39 -10.68
C SER A 334 -47.72 -67.86 -11.31
N ASN A 335 -47.69 -67.96 -12.64
CA ASN A 335 -46.79 -67.34 -13.59
C ASN A 335 -45.36 -67.88 -13.68
N VAL A 336 -45.05 -68.55 -14.79
CA VAL A 336 -44.09 -68.11 -15.84
C VAL A 336 -43.94 -69.20 -16.92
N LEU A 337 -44.14 -68.78 -18.17
CA LEU A 337 -43.75 -69.39 -19.48
C LEU A 337 -44.63 -70.48 -20.12
N ALA A 338 -45.61 -70.04 -20.90
CA ALA A 338 -45.95 -70.64 -22.19
C ALA A 338 -45.48 -69.68 -23.31
N ALA A 339 -44.50 -70.09 -24.11
CA ALA A 339 -44.28 -69.65 -25.50
C ALA A 339 -43.04 -70.35 -26.11
N ILE A 340 -43.22 -71.55 -26.67
CA ILE A 340 -42.58 -71.98 -27.92
C ILE A 340 -43.61 -72.82 -28.69
N LEU A 341 -44.35 -72.14 -29.57
CA LEU A 341 -44.66 -72.51 -30.95
C LEU A 341 -45.41 -71.34 -31.61
#